data_AF-S9RI45-F1
#
_entry.id   AF-S9RI45-F1
#
_cell.length_a   1.000
_cell.length_b   1.000
_cell.length_c   1.000
_cell.angle_alpha   90.00
_cell.angle_beta   90.00
_cell.angle_gamma   90.00
#
_symmetry.space_group_name_H-M   'P 1'
#
loop_
_entity.id
_entity.type
_entity.pdbx_description
1 polymer ?
#
loop_
_entity_poly.entity_id
_entity_poly.type
_entity_poly.pdbx_seq_one_letter_code
_entity_poly.pdbx_strand_id
1 'polypeptide(L)'
;MDSHQQLEYANLFHICNEDPENHLRTIRNSFASGKHMQQAAGDAGLFKQFLPEQLTASVSQQPHSSLPWQILANSVANDSPLQDEAWAFLTRFPPKLPHPVTSAQLAAFEISIWCLILNNKNRLNQMCTSPAGLYLLDILVDQDRHPHWQRESILYRIISHILSNGYAEILIKRAVLLGYRSIYFAVDAMSRESSGAEDPTLFPTLYLITRLIAKHLHQQISTMDKFNISEPDLTLVTYLSESFKLVISLLYTRYERFVMLQNESSQKLDIVHVFQRYYHDSSLATSEVLLLLSILHSRIPRKTLVQKSPISPESFYELCEAIGGVKRECVHFITFASHLYPATQDIVRNTEGGLSVILSQCNIDDFNPYLREVSVLCIRYLLQNNPDNQAFVANLNPMGISKSEILEEVGYDSQIDDNGKVKLVPKNRPQ
;
A
#
# COMPACT_ATOMS: atom_id res chain seq x y z
N MET A 1 20.26 -28.15 -38.97
CA MET A 1 21.51 -28.33 -38.21
C MET A 1 22.38 -29.29 -38.99
N ASP A 2 23.66 -28.97 -39.12
CA ASP A 2 24.62 -29.84 -39.79
C ASP A 2 25.00 -31.01 -38.86
N SER A 3 25.11 -32.21 -39.43
CA SER A 3 25.34 -33.47 -38.68
C SER A 3 26.61 -33.44 -37.81
N HIS A 4 27.57 -32.59 -38.16
CA HIS A 4 28.81 -32.37 -37.43
C HIS A 4 28.63 -31.63 -36.10
N GLN A 5 27.70 -30.66 -36.05
CA GLN A 5 27.38 -29.94 -34.81
C GLN A 5 26.67 -30.85 -33.80
N GLN A 6 25.72 -31.68 -34.25
CA GLN A 6 25.06 -32.66 -33.39
C GLN A 6 26.04 -33.64 -32.74
N LEU A 7 27.11 -34.03 -33.45
CA LEU A 7 28.17 -34.91 -32.93
C LEU A 7 29.10 -34.20 -31.95
N GLU A 8 29.49 -32.94 -32.21
CA GLU A 8 30.25 -32.12 -31.25
C GLU A 8 29.47 -31.86 -29.96
N TYR A 9 28.15 -31.64 -30.08
CA TYR A 9 27.27 -31.47 -28.93
C TYR A 9 27.12 -32.77 -28.15
N ALA A 10 26.92 -33.92 -28.81
CA ALA A 10 26.93 -35.23 -28.15
C ALA A 10 28.25 -35.52 -27.41
N ASN A 11 29.39 -35.06 -27.95
CA ASN A 11 30.70 -35.21 -27.32
C ASN A 11 30.91 -34.30 -26.11
N LEU A 12 30.40 -33.06 -26.11
CA LEU A 12 30.33 -32.22 -24.90
C LEU A 12 29.58 -32.93 -23.76
N PHE A 13 28.55 -33.71 -24.09
CA PHE A 13 27.75 -34.47 -23.12
C PHE A 13 28.40 -35.78 -22.66
N HIS A 14 29.20 -36.44 -23.50
CA HIS A 14 29.94 -37.66 -23.12
C HIS A 14 31.20 -37.39 -22.28
N ILE A 15 31.86 -36.24 -22.49
CA ILE A 15 33.09 -35.85 -21.76
C ILE A 15 32.81 -35.47 -20.30
N CYS A 16 31.56 -35.22 -19.92
CA CYS A 16 31.19 -34.77 -18.58
C CYS A 16 31.00 -35.89 -17.53
N ASN A 17 31.44 -37.13 -17.80
CA ASN A 17 31.17 -38.28 -16.94
C ASN A 17 32.13 -38.48 -15.76
N GLU A 18 33.06 -37.55 -15.49
CA GLU A 18 34.07 -37.74 -14.43
C GLU A 18 33.91 -36.81 -13.21
N ASP A 19 33.09 -35.76 -13.29
CA ASP A 19 32.83 -34.85 -12.17
C ASP A 19 31.45 -34.13 -12.30
N PRO A 20 30.47 -34.45 -11.44
CA PRO A 20 29.14 -33.83 -11.44
C PRO A 20 29.14 -32.31 -11.32
N GLU A 21 30.11 -31.71 -10.63
CA GLU A 21 30.19 -30.26 -10.41
C GLU A 21 30.66 -29.54 -11.69
N ASN A 22 31.61 -30.13 -12.43
CA ASN A 22 32.03 -29.64 -13.74
C ASN A 22 30.95 -29.84 -14.83
N HIS A 23 30.12 -30.87 -14.73
CA HIS A 23 28.98 -31.09 -15.64
C HIS A 23 27.95 -29.96 -15.53
N LEU A 24 27.53 -29.62 -14.31
CA LEU A 24 26.62 -28.52 -14.03
C LEU A 24 27.18 -27.17 -14.49
N ARG A 25 28.49 -26.95 -14.34
CA ARG A 25 29.18 -25.73 -14.78
C ARG A 25 29.19 -25.58 -16.31
N THR A 26 29.37 -26.67 -17.05
CA THR A 26 29.37 -26.68 -18.52
C THR A 26 27.96 -26.45 -19.08
N ILE A 27 26.97 -27.12 -18.50
CA ILE A 27 25.54 -26.91 -18.81
C ILE A 27 25.13 -25.47 -18.51
N ARG A 28 25.54 -24.95 -17.35
CA ARG A 28 25.37 -23.54 -16.97
C ARG A 28 25.87 -22.57 -18.03
N ASN A 29 27.14 -22.72 -18.43
CA ASN A 29 27.75 -21.81 -19.40
C ASN A 29 27.05 -21.91 -20.76
N SER A 30 26.51 -23.09 -21.08
CA SER A 30 25.71 -23.31 -22.29
C SER A 30 24.35 -22.58 -22.22
N PHE A 31 23.66 -22.60 -21.08
CA PHE A 31 22.41 -21.83 -20.92
C PHE A 31 22.62 -20.31 -20.91
N ALA A 32 23.78 -19.85 -20.44
CA ALA A 32 24.16 -18.44 -20.45
C ALA A 32 24.77 -17.97 -21.80
N SER A 33 24.88 -18.86 -22.79
CA SER A 33 25.45 -18.53 -24.10
C SER A 33 24.37 -18.11 -25.12
N GLY A 34 24.76 -17.86 -26.37
CA GLY A 34 23.85 -17.33 -27.39
C GLY A 34 22.66 -18.24 -27.74
N LYS A 35 21.64 -17.67 -28.37
CA LYS A 35 20.34 -18.32 -28.68
C LYS A 35 20.45 -19.75 -29.25
N HIS A 36 21.43 -20.00 -30.13
CA HIS A 36 21.64 -21.32 -30.73
C HIS A 36 21.98 -22.41 -29.71
N MET A 37 22.82 -22.09 -28.73
CA MET A 37 23.21 -23.03 -27.67
C MET A 37 22.09 -23.28 -26.68
N GLN A 38 21.29 -22.24 -26.38
CA GLN A 38 20.08 -22.37 -25.56
C GLN A 38 19.07 -23.32 -26.23
N GLN A 39 18.88 -23.19 -27.55
CA GLN A 39 18.01 -24.07 -28.33
C GLN A 39 18.52 -25.52 -28.31
N ALA A 40 19.81 -25.73 -28.60
CA ALA A 40 20.40 -27.07 -28.56
C ALA A 40 20.29 -27.72 -27.17
N ALA A 41 20.44 -26.95 -26.10
CA ALA A 41 20.28 -27.45 -24.74
C ALA A 41 18.82 -27.74 -24.37
N GLY A 42 17.88 -26.96 -24.90
CA GLY A 42 16.44 -27.21 -24.81
C GLY A 42 16.01 -28.48 -25.54
N ASP A 43 16.45 -28.63 -26.80
CA ASP A 43 16.19 -29.82 -27.63
C ASP A 43 16.75 -31.10 -27.01
N ALA A 44 17.87 -30.99 -26.28
CA ALA A 44 18.46 -32.08 -25.50
C ALA A 44 17.76 -32.36 -24.15
N GLY A 45 16.71 -31.60 -23.80
CA GLY A 45 15.94 -31.79 -22.55
C GLY A 45 16.67 -31.37 -21.27
N LEU A 46 17.86 -30.79 -21.39
CA LEU A 46 18.75 -30.51 -20.27
C LEU A 46 18.16 -29.46 -19.33
N PHE A 47 17.46 -28.48 -19.88
CA PHE A 47 16.89 -27.42 -19.07
C PHE A 47 15.86 -27.99 -18.07
N LYS A 48 14.99 -28.90 -18.54
CA LYS A 48 14.00 -29.58 -17.70
C LYS A 48 14.64 -30.53 -16.69
N GLN A 49 15.77 -31.16 -17.02
CA GLN A 49 16.48 -32.08 -16.15
C GLN A 49 17.24 -31.35 -15.03
N PHE A 50 17.95 -30.26 -15.36
CA PHE A 50 18.92 -29.63 -14.47
C PHE A 50 18.42 -28.37 -13.76
N LEU A 51 17.44 -27.65 -14.30
CA LEU A 51 16.88 -26.48 -13.62
C LEU A 51 16.29 -26.80 -12.23
N PRO A 52 15.52 -27.91 -12.04
CA PRO A 52 15.05 -28.31 -10.72
C PRO A 52 16.20 -28.51 -9.73
N GLU A 53 17.26 -29.17 -10.15
CA GLU A 53 18.41 -29.48 -9.30
C GLU A 53 19.20 -28.21 -8.96
N GLN A 54 19.40 -27.31 -9.92
CA GLN A 54 20.12 -26.05 -9.71
C GLN A 54 19.45 -25.17 -8.66
N LEU A 55 18.12 -25.06 -8.68
CA LEU A 55 17.36 -24.19 -7.76
C LEU A 55 17.14 -24.83 -6.38
N THR A 56 17.66 -26.04 -6.14
CA THR A 56 17.61 -26.70 -4.82
C THR A 56 18.87 -26.44 -4.01
N ALA A 57 18.72 -26.33 -2.68
CA ALA A 57 19.83 -26.07 -1.76
C ALA A 57 20.89 -27.19 -1.73
N SER A 58 20.61 -28.39 -2.25
CA SER A 58 21.52 -29.53 -2.16
C SER A 58 22.71 -29.46 -3.13
N VAL A 59 22.62 -28.68 -4.20
CA VAL A 59 23.61 -28.71 -5.29
C VAL A 59 24.71 -27.64 -5.14
N SER A 60 24.43 -26.48 -4.55
CA SER A 60 25.42 -25.40 -4.47
C SER A 60 26.50 -25.61 -3.40
N GLN A 61 26.33 -26.57 -2.48
CA GLN A 61 27.09 -26.72 -1.21
C GLN A 61 27.21 -25.42 -0.38
N GLN A 62 26.58 -24.35 -0.82
CA GLN A 62 26.63 -22.97 -0.31
C GLN A 62 25.19 -22.45 -0.28
N PRO A 63 24.56 -22.39 0.91
CA PRO A 63 23.13 -22.06 1.07
C PRO A 63 22.70 -20.72 0.44
N HIS A 64 23.65 -19.80 0.23
CA HIS A 64 23.42 -18.42 -0.20
C HIS A 64 23.97 -18.10 -1.60
N SER A 65 24.34 -19.12 -2.39
CA SER A 65 24.85 -18.89 -3.76
C SER A 65 23.76 -18.29 -4.65
N SER A 66 24.05 -17.15 -5.30
CA SER A 66 23.17 -16.53 -6.30
C SER A 66 23.23 -17.20 -7.65
N LEU A 67 24.19 -18.10 -7.85
CA LEU A 67 24.49 -18.68 -9.15
C LEU A 67 23.28 -19.38 -9.80
N PRO A 68 22.50 -20.24 -9.12
CA PRO A 68 21.35 -20.89 -9.75
C PRO A 68 20.30 -19.91 -10.28
N TRP A 69 20.06 -18.85 -9.54
CA TRP A 69 19.08 -17.82 -9.91
C TRP A 69 19.59 -16.96 -11.07
N GLN A 70 20.89 -16.67 -11.10
CA GLN A 70 21.52 -15.99 -12.25
C GLN A 70 21.45 -16.84 -13.51
N ILE A 71 21.56 -18.17 -13.40
CA ILE A 71 21.39 -19.08 -14.54
C ILE A 71 19.98 -19.00 -15.08
N LEU A 72 18.97 -19.09 -14.21
CA LEU A 72 17.58 -18.93 -14.61
C LEU A 72 17.39 -17.60 -15.34
N ALA A 73 17.86 -16.49 -14.76
CA ALA A 73 17.74 -15.15 -15.36
C ALA A 73 18.34 -15.07 -16.76
N ASN A 74 19.57 -15.57 -16.94
CA ASN A 74 20.24 -15.59 -18.23
C ASN A 74 19.53 -16.51 -19.24
N SER A 75 18.99 -17.63 -18.77
CA SER A 75 18.32 -18.63 -19.62
C SER A 75 17.00 -18.12 -20.19
N VAL A 76 16.36 -17.13 -19.55
CA VAL A 76 15.06 -16.59 -19.99
C VAL A 76 15.17 -15.18 -20.58
N ALA A 77 16.37 -14.60 -20.58
CA ALA A 77 16.61 -13.26 -21.09
C ALA A 77 16.32 -13.14 -22.60
N ASN A 78 15.85 -11.95 -23.02
CA ASN A 78 15.48 -11.65 -24.42
C ASN A 78 14.45 -12.64 -24.98
N ASP A 79 14.55 -13.04 -26.25
CA ASP A 79 13.66 -14.01 -26.90
C ASP A 79 14.22 -15.44 -26.82
N SER A 80 14.68 -15.85 -25.63
CA SER A 80 15.21 -17.20 -25.40
C SER A 80 14.16 -18.27 -25.72
N PRO A 81 14.55 -19.38 -26.38
CA PRO A 81 13.64 -20.50 -26.62
C PRO A 81 13.23 -21.23 -25.33
N LEU A 82 13.96 -21.04 -24.22
CA LEU A 82 13.75 -21.76 -22.96
C LEU A 82 12.70 -21.13 -22.04
N GLN A 83 12.06 -20.03 -22.48
CA GLN A 83 11.12 -19.32 -21.64
C GLN A 83 9.87 -20.15 -21.29
N ASP A 84 9.39 -20.98 -22.21
CA ASP A 84 8.20 -21.80 -21.97
C ASP A 84 8.48 -22.90 -20.94
N GLU A 85 9.62 -23.57 -21.05
CA GLU A 85 10.07 -24.56 -20.08
C GLU A 85 10.33 -23.94 -18.71
N ALA A 86 10.93 -22.74 -18.67
CA ALA A 86 11.21 -22.02 -17.42
C ALA A 86 9.91 -21.63 -16.71
N TRP A 87 8.95 -21.10 -17.47
CA TRP A 87 7.64 -20.75 -16.93
C TRP A 87 6.89 -22.00 -16.43
N ALA A 88 6.90 -23.09 -17.20
CA ALA A 88 6.29 -24.35 -16.81
C ALA A 88 6.94 -24.92 -15.54
N PHE A 89 8.26 -24.79 -15.38
CA PHE A 89 8.95 -25.20 -14.16
C PHE A 89 8.52 -24.35 -12.96
N LEU A 90 8.59 -23.03 -13.05
CA LEU A 90 8.26 -22.11 -11.95
C LEU A 90 6.80 -22.24 -11.50
N THR A 91 5.89 -22.56 -12.41
CA THR A 91 4.47 -22.73 -12.10
C THR A 91 4.10 -24.15 -11.68
N ARG A 92 4.88 -25.18 -12.04
CA ARG A 92 4.66 -26.55 -11.57
C ARG A 92 5.33 -26.83 -10.23
N PHE A 93 6.52 -26.28 -10.05
CA PHE A 93 7.36 -26.44 -8.86
C PHE A 93 7.76 -25.06 -8.36
N PRO A 94 6.81 -24.31 -7.76
CA PRO A 94 7.09 -22.97 -7.27
C PRO A 94 8.29 -22.99 -6.33
N PRO A 95 9.29 -22.12 -6.56
CA PRO A 95 10.55 -22.26 -5.89
C PRO A 95 10.40 -21.91 -4.40
N LYS A 96 11.09 -22.68 -3.56
CA LYS A 96 11.31 -22.28 -2.17
C LYS A 96 12.54 -21.41 -2.13
N LEU A 97 12.35 -20.11 -1.94
CA LEU A 97 13.46 -19.21 -1.75
C LEU A 97 14.28 -19.63 -0.52
N PRO A 98 15.63 -19.59 -0.59
CA PRO A 98 16.48 -19.89 0.56
C PRO A 98 16.21 -18.88 1.69
N HIS A 99 16.38 -19.28 2.95
CA HIS A 99 16.20 -18.36 4.08
C HIS A 99 17.48 -18.25 4.90
N PRO A 100 18.15 -17.08 4.97
CA PRO A 100 17.85 -15.83 4.24
C PRO A 100 18.18 -15.87 2.73
N VAL A 101 17.43 -15.10 1.92
CA VAL A 101 17.75 -14.83 0.50
C VAL A 101 18.73 -13.66 0.42
N THR A 102 19.69 -13.73 -0.50
CA THR A 102 20.60 -12.62 -0.80
C THR A 102 20.00 -11.67 -1.83
N SER A 103 20.36 -10.38 -1.81
CA SER A 103 19.87 -9.41 -2.81
C SER A 103 20.13 -9.86 -4.25
N ALA A 104 21.26 -10.53 -4.51
CA ALA A 104 21.60 -11.05 -5.84
C ALA A 104 20.70 -12.23 -6.28
N GLN A 105 20.30 -13.12 -5.37
CA GLN A 105 19.33 -14.18 -5.67
C GLN A 105 17.97 -13.58 -6.05
N LEU A 106 17.54 -12.58 -5.28
CA LEU A 106 16.26 -11.93 -5.47
C LEU A 106 16.22 -11.12 -6.78
N ALA A 107 17.23 -10.30 -7.06
CA ALA A 107 17.32 -9.53 -8.30
C ALA A 107 17.29 -10.46 -9.53
N ALA A 108 18.01 -11.57 -9.48
CA ALA A 108 17.99 -12.56 -10.57
C ALA A 108 16.60 -13.21 -10.74
N PHE A 109 15.90 -13.51 -9.63
CA PHE A 109 14.52 -13.98 -9.70
C PHE A 109 13.59 -12.93 -10.31
N GLU A 110 13.67 -11.66 -9.88
CA GLU A 110 12.86 -10.56 -10.42
C GLU A 110 13.10 -10.36 -11.92
N ILE A 111 14.37 -10.34 -12.36
CA ILE A 111 14.73 -10.25 -13.78
C ILE A 111 14.13 -11.44 -14.56
N SER A 112 14.21 -12.65 -14.01
CA SER A 112 13.64 -13.84 -14.63
C SER A 112 12.14 -13.68 -14.85
N ILE A 113 11.40 -13.26 -13.81
CA ILE A 113 9.95 -13.03 -13.92
C ILE A 113 9.65 -11.94 -14.94
N TRP A 114 10.36 -10.81 -14.89
CA TRP A 114 10.17 -9.72 -15.84
C TRP A 114 10.30 -10.19 -17.29
N CYS A 115 11.39 -10.88 -17.62
CA CYS A 115 11.61 -11.42 -18.97
C CYS A 115 10.49 -12.39 -19.40
N LEU A 116 10.00 -13.21 -18.48
CA LEU A 116 8.96 -14.20 -18.78
C LEU A 116 7.59 -13.56 -19.04
N ILE A 117 7.23 -12.46 -18.37
CA ILE A 117 5.89 -11.86 -18.47
C ILE A 117 5.80 -10.64 -19.39
N LEU A 118 6.92 -9.96 -19.68
CA LEU A 118 6.94 -8.66 -20.37
C LEU A 118 6.14 -8.69 -21.68
N ASN A 119 6.45 -9.66 -22.55
CA ASN A 119 5.86 -9.78 -23.89
C ASN A 119 4.85 -10.93 -23.99
N ASN A 120 4.39 -11.49 -22.86
CA ASN A 120 3.51 -12.67 -22.85
C ASN A 120 2.30 -12.47 -21.92
N LYS A 121 1.19 -12.02 -22.50
CA LYS A 121 -0.07 -11.78 -21.78
C LYS A 121 -0.64 -13.04 -21.11
N ASN A 122 -0.42 -14.22 -21.69
CA ASN A 122 -0.90 -15.48 -21.09
C ASN A 122 -0.14 -15.80 -19.81
N ARG A 123 1.19 -15.63 -19.80
CA ARG A 123 2.00 -15.83 -18.58
C ARG A 123 1.69 -14.78 -17.52
N LEU A 124 1.50 -13.52 -17.92
CA LEU A 124 1.05 -12.48 -17.00
C LEU A 124 -0.31 -12.84 -16.36
N ASN A 125 -1.29 -13.23 -17.18
CA ASN A 125 -2.59 -13.69 -16.67
C ASN A 125 -2.43 -14.89 -15.73
N GLN A 126 -1.63 -15.90 -16.09
CA GLN A 126 -1.37 -17.05 -15.23
C GLN A 126 -0.68 -16.66 -13.92
N MET A 127 0.26 -15.70 -13.95
CA MET A 127 0.91 -15.16 -12.75
C MET A 127 -0.13 -14.58 -11.80
N CYS A 128 -1.10 -13.86 -12.33
CA CYS A 128 -2.11 -13.16 -11.54
C CYS A 128 -3.33 -14.03 -11.17
N THR A 129 -3.58 -15.16 -11.83
CA THR A 129 -4.83 -15.93 -11.64
C THR A 129 -4.63 -17.37 -11.21
N SER A 130 -3.47 -17.99 -11.45
CA SER A 130 -3.22 -19.38 -11.07
C SER A 130 -2.65 -19.49 -9.65
N PRO A 131 -2.90 -20.57 -8.88
CA PRO A 131 -2.35 -20.74 -7.55
C PRO A 131 -0.81 -20.63 -7.49
N ALA A 132 -0.12 -21.20 -8.47
CA ALA A 132 1.34 -21.13 -8.52
C ALA A 132 1.84 -19.74 -8.92
N GLY A 133 1.17 -19.09 -9.88
CA GLY A 133 1.43 -17.70 -10.22
C GLY A 133 1.27 -16.76 -9.03
N LEU A 134 0.19 -16.91 -8.27
CA LEU A 134 -0.08 -16.12 -7.07
C LEU A 134 0.96 -16.34 -5.97
N TYR A 135 1.60 -17.51 -5.92
CA TYR A 135 2.72 -17.76 -5.03
C TYR A 135 4.00 -17.06 -5.52
N LEU A 136 4.27 -17.05 -6.83
CA LEU A 136 5.37 -16.25 -7.39
C LEU A 136 5.16 -14.75 -7.14
N LEU A 137 3.91 -14.28 -7.26
CA LEU A 137 3.55 -12.91 -6.96
C LEU A 137 3.75 -12.58 -5.48
N ASP A 138 3.41 -13.50 -4.57
CA ASP A 138 3.69 -13.31 -3.14
C ASP A 138 5.17 -13.08 -2.87
N ILE A 139 6.04 -13.89 -3.48
CA ILE A 139 7.49 -13.74 -3.34
C ILE A 139 7.95 -12.32 -3.73
N LEU A 140 7.41 -11.78 -4.83
CA LEU A 140 7.79 -10.46 -5.32
C LEU A 140 7.32 -9.34 -4.38
N VAL A 141 6.10 -9.47 -3.86
CA VAL A 141 5.42 -8.42 -3.11
C VAL A 141 5.73 -8.47 -1.60
N ASP A 142 6.18 -9.61 -1.07
CA ASP A 142 6.46 -9.79 0.36
C ASP A 142 7.63 -8.92 0.84
N GLN A 143 7.28 -7.84 1.53
CA GLN A 143 8.23 -6.95 2.23
C GLN A 143 8.26 -7.20 3.75
N ASP A 144 7.36 -8.04 4.27
CA ASP A 144 7.17 -8.22 5.71
C ASP A 144 8.09 -9.30 6.26
N ARG A 145 8.17 -10.46 5.58
CA ARG A 145 9.10 -11.53 5.97
C ARG A 145 10.56 -11.18 5.70
N HIS A 146 10.78 -10.15 4.90
CA HIS A 146 12.09 -9.78 4.38
C HIS A 146 12.38 -8.27 4.45
N PRO A 147 12.45 -7.69 5.67
CA PRO A 147 12.64 -6.25 5.91
C PRO A 147 13.86 -5.64 5.23
N HIS A 148 14.93 -6.42 5.16
CA HIS A 148 16.28 -5.95 4.84
C HIS A 148 16.60 -6.08 3.35
N TRP A 149 15.68 -6.61 2.55
CA TRP A 149 15.90 -6.80 1.13
C TRP A 149 15.84 -5.44 0.42
N GLN A 150 16.99 -5.01 -0.10
CA GLN A 150 17.05 -3.87 -1.02
C GLN A 150 16.44 -4.29 -2.35
N ARG A 151 15.19 -3.89 -2.60
CA ARG A 151 14.48 -4.15 -3.86
C ARG A 151 14.97 -3.22 -4.95
N GLU A 152 15.24 -3.77 -6.12
CA GLU A 152 15.77 -3.03 -7.27
C GLU A 152 14.67 -2.34 -8.10
N SER A 153 15.08 -1.47 -9.03
CA SER A 153 14.18 -0.77 -9.96
C SER A 153 13.32 -1.71 -10.81
N ILE A 154 13.75 -2.96 -11.03
CA ILE A 154 13.03 -3.93 -11.85
C ILE A 154 11.72 -4.40 -11.22
N LEU A 155 11.67 -4.51 -9.88
CA LEU A 155 10.45 -4.89 -9.18
C LEU A 155 9.33 -3.89 -9.45
N TYR A 156 9.62 -2.59 -9.36
CA TYR A 156 8.64 -1.54 -9.70
C TYR A 156 8.16 -1.62 -11.14
N ARG A 157 9.00 -2.06 -12.09
CA ARG A 157 8.59 -2.28 -13.48
C ARG A 157 7.65 -3.48 -13.61
N ILE A 158 7.93 -4.58 -12.90
CA ILE A 158 7.04 -5.75 -12.85
C ILE A 158 5.69 -5.33 -12.30
N ILE A 159 5.67 -4.62 -11.16
CA ILE A 159 4.42 -4.15 -10.56
C ILE A 159 3.68 -3.21 -11.50
N SER A 160 4.38 -2.26 -12.12
CA SER A 160 3.74 -1.35 -13.07
C SER A 160 3.14 -2.10 -14.28
N HIS A 161 3.82 -3.14 -14.78
CA HIS A 161 3.26 -3.97 -15.84
C HIS A 161 2.01 -4.74 -15.40
N ILE A 162 1.98 -5.26 -14.18
CA ILE A 162 0.79 -5.92 -13.60
C ILE A 162 -0.38 -4.92 -13.52
N LEU A 163 -0.13 -3.73 -12.99
CA LEU A 163 -1.13 -2.69 -12.81
C LEU A 163 -1.66 -2.17 -14.16
N SER A 164 -0.78 -1.87 -15.11
CA SER A 164 -1.11 -1.41 -16.46
C SER A 164 -1.92 -2.44 -17.28
N ASN A 165 -1.96 -3.70 -16.84
CA ASN A 165 -2.77 -4.77 -17.46
C ASN A 165 -4.03 -5.12 -16.65
N GLY A 166 -4.44 -4.30 -15.68
CA GLY A 166 -5.72 -4.44 -14.98
C GLY A 166 -5.72 -5.42 -13.80
N TYR A 167 -4.56 -5.79 -13.28
CA TYR A 167 -4.44 -6.76 -12.17
C TYR A 167 -4.20 -6.12 -10.79
N ALA A 168 -4.53 -4.84 -10.62
CA ALA A 168 -4.24 -4.14 -9.37
C ALA A 168 -5.04 -4.69 -8.17
N GLU A 169 -6.28 -5.13 -8.38
CA GLU A 169 -7.07 -5.81 -7.33
C GLU A 169 -6.35 -7.06 -6.79
N ILE A 170 -5.76 -7.85 -7.69
CA ILE A 170 -5.05 -9.07 -7.34
C ILE A 170 -3.80 -8.71 -6.54
N LEU A 171 -3.00 -7.78 -7.05
CA LEU A 171 -1.78 -7.32 -6.37
C LEU A 171 -2.06 -6.92 -4.91
N ILE A 172 -3.10 -6.12 -4.71
CA ILE A 172 -3.50 -5.66 -3.39
C ILE A 172 -3.97 -6.81 -2.51
N LYS A 173 -4.83 -7.69 -3.02
CA LYS A 173 -5.32 -8.85 -2.25
C LYS A 173 -4.16 -9.71 -1.75
N ARG A 174 -3.10 -9.84 -2.56
CA ARG A 174 -1.87 -10.54 -2.13
C ARG A 174 -1.10 -9.76 -1.08
N ALA A 175 -0.87 -8.47 -1.28
CA ALA A 175 -0.19 -7.62 -0.30
C ALA A 175 -0.85 -7.66 1.09
N VAL A 176 -2.19 -7.63 1.14
CA VAL A 176 -2.97 -7.74 2.38
C VAL A 176 -2.75 -9.06 3.12
N LEU A 177 -2.53 -10.17 2.41
CA LEU A 177 -2.26 -11.47 3.02
C LEU A 177 -0.86 -11.57 3.62
N LEU A 178 0.08 -10.73 3.16
CA LEU A 178 1.50 -10.79 3.54
C LEU A 178 1.81 -9.89 4.73
N GLY A 179 1.34 -8.65 4.72
CA GLY A 179 1.49 -7.73 5.85
C GLY A 179 1.56 -6.25 5.47
N TYR A 180 1.86 -5.41 6.45
CA TYR A 180 1.74 -3.96 6.36
C TYR A 180 2.83 -3.33 5.49
N ARG A 181 4.04 -3.90 5.44
CA ARG A 181 5.09 -3.41 4.51
C ARG A 181 4.75 -3.75 3.07
N SER A 182 4.16 -4.92 2.85
CA SER A 182 3.70 -5.37 1.54
C SER A 182 2.53 -4.51 1.05
N ILE A 183 1.59 -4.16 1.94
CA ILE A 183 0.53 -3.18 1.65
C ILE A 183 1.13 -1.83 1.26
N TYR A 184 2.04 -1.28 2.07
CA TYR A 184 2.71 -0.01 1.78
C TYR A 184 3.36 -0.02 0.40
N PHE A 185 4.15 -1.06 0.11
CA PHE A 185 4.84 -1.22 -1.16
C PHE A 185 3.87 -1.28 -2.34
N ALA A 186 2.79 -2.05 -2.24
CA ALA A 186 1.82 -2.16 -3.32
C ALA A 186 1.08 -0.83 -3.58
N VAL A 187 0.69 -0.11 -2.52
CA VAL A 187 0.02 1.19 -2.63
C VAL A 187 0.99 2.26 -3.17
N ASP A 188 2.24 2.30 -2.69
CA ASP A 188 3.28 3.19 -3.22
C ASP A 188 3.53 2.94 -4.71
N ALA A 189 3.65 1.68 -5.13
CA ALA A 189 3.79 1.33 -6.54
C ALA A 189 2.59 1.80 -7.39
N MET A 190 1.36 1.66 -6.89
CA MET A 190 0.16 2.19 -7.56
C MET A 190 0.15 3.73 -7.66
N SER A 191 0.71 4.43 -6.66
CA SER A 191 0.79 5.89 -6.65
C SER A 191 1.78 6.45 -7.67
N ARG A 192 2.81 5.67 -8.03
CA ARG A 192 3.85 6.03 -8.99
C ARG A 192 3.44 5.82 -10.45
N GLU A 193 2.36 5.09 -10.69
CA GLU A 193 1.87 4.86 -12.04
C GLU A 193 1.21 6.12 -12.64
N SER A 194 1.82 6.62 -13.71
CA SER A 194 1.48 7.90 -14.30
C SER A 194 0.51 7.83 -15.48
N SER A 195 0.16 6.65 -16.01
CA SER A 195 -0.65 6.61 -17.24
C SER A 195 -1.30 5.26 -17.51
N GLY A 196 -2.63 5.26 -17.54
CA GLY A 196 -3.48 4.16 -17.97
C GLY A 196 -4.92 4.68 -18.08
N ALA A 197 -5.78 4.00 -18.84
CA ALA A 197 -7.21 4.30 -18.81
C ALA A 197 -7.69 4.22 -17.35
N GLU A 198 -8.42 5.24 -16.87
CA GLU A 198 -8.93 5.23 -15.50
C GLU A 198 -9.92 4.09 -15.35
N ASP A 199 -9.54 3.08 -14.56
CA ASP A 199 -10.32 1.88 -14.32
C ASP A 199 -11.11 2.03 -13.02
N PRO A 200 -12.43 2.28 -13.10
CA PRO A 200 -13.24 2.44 -11.91
C PRO A 200 -13.35 1.13 -11.09
N THR A 201 -12.91 -0.02 -11.62
CA THR A 201 -12.92 -1.30 -10.88
C THR A 201 -11.96 -1.31 -9.69
N LEU A 202 -11.03 -0.33 -9.61
CA LEU A 202 -10.10 -0.23 -8.49
C LEU A 202 -10.72 0.38 -7.23
N PHE A 203 -11.81 1.15 -7.33
CA PHE A 203 -12.41 1.79 -6.16
C PHE A 203 -12.84 0.81 -5.06
N PRO A 204 -13.53 -0.31 -5.33
CA PRO A 204 -13.80 -1.35 -4.33
C PRO A 204 -12.55 -1.83 -3.60
N THR A 205 -11.47 -2.05 -4.36
CA THR A 205 -10.18 -2.49 -3.81
C THR A 205 -9.60 -1.41 -2.90
N LEU A 206 -9.58 -0.16 -3.34
CA LEU A 206 -9.06 0.95 -2.55
C LEU A 206 -9.89 1.16 -1.27
N TYR A 207 -11.22 1.10 -1.33
CA TYR A 207 -12.07 1.13 -0.14
C TYR A 207 -11.78 -0.03 0.82
N LEU A 208 -11.57 -1.25 0.29
CA LEU A 208 -11.19 -2.41 1.10
C LEU A 208 -9.85 -2.19 1.81
N ILE A 209 -8.83 -1.68 1.11
CA ILE A 209 -7.53 -1.35 1.71
C ILE A 209 -7.70 -0.29 2.79
N THR A 210 -8.38 0.82 2.47
CA THR A 210 -8.66 1.90 3.43
C THR A 210 -9.32 1.35 4.68
N ARG A 211 -10.34 0.49 4.52
CA ARG A 211 -11.03 -0.18 5.63
C ARG A 211 -10.07 -1.02 6.48
N LEU A 212 -9.27 -1.87 5.85
CA LEU A 212 -8.37 -2.80 6.56
C LEU A 212 -7.26 -2.05 7.30
N ILE A 213 -6.65 -1.06 6.66
CA ILE A 213 -5.62 -0.23 7.29
C ILE A 213 -6.23 0.57 8.45
N ALA A 214 -7.40 1.19 8.25
CA ALA A 214 -8.06 1.97 9.30
C ALA A 214 -8.39 1.11 10.53
N LYS A 215 -8.96 -0.07 10.29
CA LYS A 215 -9.27 -1.05 11.33
C LYS A 215 -8.01 -1.48 12.09
N HIS A 216 -6.93 -1.78 11.37
CA HIS A 216 -5.68 -2.22 11.99
C HIS A 216 -5.02 -1.09 12.81
N LEU A 217 -4.95 0.12 12.27
CA LEU A 217 -4.48 1.29 13.02
C LEU A 217 -5.31 1.53 14.27
N HIS A 218 -6.64 1.46 14.16
CA HIS A 218 -7.54 1.62 15.30
C HIS A 218 -7.23 0.60 16.39
N GLN A 219 -7.12 -0.69 16.01
CA GLN A 219 -6.78 -1.77 16.95
C GLN A 219 -5.43 -1.53 17.62
N GLN A 220 -4.37 -1.25 16.85
CA GLN A 220 -3.03 -1.04 17.40
C GLN A 220 -2.98 0.15 18.35
N ILE A 221 -3.54 1.30 17.97
CA ILE A 221 -3.54 2.52 18.80
C ILE A 221 -4.38 2.31 20.07
N SER A 222 -5.45 1.50 20.00
CA SER A 222 -6.29 1.20 21.16
C SER A 222 -5.56 0.39 22.23
N THR A 223 -4.69 -0.55 21.84
CA THR A 223 -3.99 -1.46 22.75
C THR A 223 -2.62 -0.97 23.19
N MET A 224 -2.03 -0.02 22.46
CA MET A 224 -0.67 0.46 22.71
C MET A 224 -0.53 1.16 24.08
N ASP A 225 0.56 0.91 24.81
CA ASP A 225 0.88 1.66 26.02
C ASP A 225 1.51 3.01 25.65
N LYS A 226 0.89 4.12 26.09
CA LYS A 226 1.39 5.47 25.78
C LYS A 226 2.73 5.78 26.47
N PHE A 227 3.10 5.03 27.50
CA PHE A 227 4.33 5.25 28.26
C PHE A 227 5.49 4.36 27.82
N ASN A 228 5.19 3.28 27.08
CA ASN A 228 6.18 2.30 26.67
C ASN A 228 5.81 1.69 25.31
N ILE A 229 6.14 2.42 24.25
CA ILE A 229 5.88 1.99 22.87
C ILE A 229 7.09 1.21 22.36
N SER A 230 6.86 -0.01 21.88
CA SER A 230 7.93 -0.85 21.34
C SER A 230 8.33 -0.41 19.92
N GLU A 231 9.59 -0.64 19.53
CA GLU A 231 10.07 -0.37 18.16
C GLU A 231 9.27 -1.13 17.08
N PRO A 232 8.87 -2.41 17.26
CA PRO A 232 8.00 -3.10 16.32
C PRO A 232 6.63 -2.42 16.16
N ASP A 233 6.02 -1.98 17.26
CA ASP A 233 4.72 -1.30 17.23
C ASP A 233 4.82 0.06 16.52
N LEU A 234 5.88 0.82 16.80
CA LEU A 234 6.13 2.09 16.14
C LEU A 234 6.36 1.90 14.63
N THR A 235 7.12 0.87 14.25
CA THR A 235 7.34 0.50 12.85
C THR A 235 6.02 0.16 12.15
N LEU A 236 5.20 -0.69 12.77
CA LEU A 236 3.89 -1.08 12.27
C LEU A 236 2.98 0.14 12.06
N VAL A 237 2.85 1.01 13.07
CA VAL A 237 2.02 2.22 13.00
C VAL A 237 2.52 3.17 11.93
N THR A 238 3.83 3.33 11.79
CA THR A 238 4.43 4.18 10.73
C THR A 238 4.01 3.69 9.35
N TYR A 239 4.26 2.42 9.03
CA TYR A 239 3.92 1.87 7.71
C TYR A 239 2.42 1.92 7.43
N LEU A 240 1.58 1.60 8.41
CA LEU A 240 0.14 1.66 8.24
C LEU A 240 -0.35 3.11 8.06
N SER A 241 0.22 4.07 8.78
CA SER A 241 -0.12 5.49 8.66
C SER A 241 0.28 6.05 7.29
N GLU A 242 1.48 5.74 6.81
CA GLU A 242 1.91 6.11 5.45
C GLU A 242 1.04 5.43 4.38
N SER A 243 0.74 4.14 4.54
CA SER A 243 -0.15 3.42 3.62
C SER A 243 -1.55 4.03 3.59
N PHE A 244 -2.07 4.44 4.75
CA PHE A 244 -3.36 5.12 4.86
C PHE A 244 -3.34 6.44 4.09
N LYS A 245 -2.31 7.27 4.30
CA LYS A 245 -2.16 8.53 3.58
C LYS A 245 -2.07 8.33 2.06
N LEU A 246 -1.28 7.34 1.63
CA LEU A 246 -1.12 7.03 0.21
C LEU A 246 -2.42 6.50 -0.41
N VAL A 247 -3.16 5.61 0.24
CA VAL A 247 -4.40 5.06 -0.33
C VAL A 247 -5.49 6.13 -0.43
N ILE A 248 -5.57 7.05 0.55
CA ILE A 248 -6.50 8.18 0.47
C ILE A 248 -6.09 9.10 -0.69
N SER A 249 -4.82 9.50 -0.78
CA SER A 249 -4.30 10.31 -1.89
C SER A 249 -4.59 9.66 -3.26
N LEU A 250 -4.43 8.35 -3.36
CA LEU A 250 -4.70 7.58 -4.58
C LEU A 250 -6.20 7.58 -4.92
N LEU A 251 -7.09 7.35 -3.95
CA LEU A 251 -8.54 7.46 -4.13
C LEU A 251 -8.94 8.82 -4.72
N TYR A 252 -8.41 9.91 -4.16
CA TYR A 252 -8.66 11.27 -4.62
C TYR A 252 -8.13 11.52 -6.03
N THR A 253 -6.85 11.19 -6.26
CA THR A 253 -6.22 11.41 -7.56
C THR A 253 -6.96 10.67 -8.67
N ARG A 254 -7.39 9.43 -8.41
CA ARG A 254 -8.16 8.61 -9.36
C ARG A 254 -9.55 9.19 -9.59
N TYR A 255 -10.22 9.65 -8.54
CA TYR A 255 -11.50 10.33 -8.66
C TYR A 255 -11.40 11.61 -9.50
N GLU A 256 -10.43 12.47 -9.22
CA GLU A 256 -10.22 13.72 -9.97
C GLU A 256 -9.95 13.44 -11.45
N ARG A 257 -9.08 12.48 -11.77
CA ARG A 257 -8.82 12.09 -13.15
C ARG A 257 -10.08 11.55 -13.84
N PHE A 258 -10.85 10.70 -13.15
CA PHE A 258 -12.13 10.22 -13.68
C PHE A 258 -13.09 11.37 -14.00
N VAL A 259 -13.24 12.33 -13.08
CA VAL A 259 -14.08 13.53 -13.28
C VAL A 259 -13.60 14.38 -14.45
N MET A 260 -12.29 14.59 -14.58
CA MET A 260 -11.71 15.37 -15.68
C MET A 260 -11.99 14.73 -17.04
N LEU A 261 -11.80 13.40 -17.16
CA LEU A 261 -12.13 12.66 -18.39
C LEU A 261 -13.62 12.76 -18.76
N GLN A 262 -14.52 12.77 -17.77
CA GLN A 262 -15.95 12.97 -18.02
C GLN A 262 -16.27 14.38 -18.55
N ASN A 263 -15.57 15.41 -18.06
CA ASN A 263 -15.76 16.79 -18.52
C ASN A 263 -15.32 17.02 -19.96
N GLU A 264 -14.32 16.26 -20.43
CA GLU A 264 -13.82 16.31 -21.81
C GLU A 264 -14.66 15.47 -22.78
N SER A 265 -15.45 14.52 -22.27
CA SER A 265 -16.27 13.63 -23.08
C SER A 265 -17.55 14.30 -23.61
N SER A 266 -17.99 13.91 -24.81
CA SER A 266 -19.26 14.41 -25.38
C SER A 266 -20.51 13.86 -24.67
N GLN A 267 -20.37 12.85 -23.81
CA GLN A 267 -21.44 12.25 -23.01
C GLN A 267 -21.14 12.44 -21.53
N LYS A 268 -21.68 13.50 -20.91
CA LYS A 268 -21.53 13.72 -19.47
C LYS A 268 -22.23 12.61 -18.68
N LEU A 269 -21.46 11.83 -17.93
CA LEU A 269 -22.00 10.89 -16.94
C LEU A 269 -22.37 11.61 -15.64
N ASP A 270 -23.44 11.15 -14.99
CA ASP A 270 -23.69 11.47 -13.59
C ASP A 270 -22.71 10.68 -12.72
N ILE A 271 -21.67 11.37 -12.25
CA ILE A 271 -20.58 10.78 -11.46
C ILE A 271 -21.11 10.17 -10.16
N VAL A 272 -22.06 10.83 -9.50
CA VAL A 272 -22.67 10.31 -8.27
C VAL A 272 -23.37 8.99 -8.58
N HIS A 273 -24.15 8.93 -9.67
CA HIS A 273 -24.81 7.70 -10.09
C HIS A 273 -23.83 6.58 -10.47
N VAL A 274 -22.71 6.89 -11.14
CA VAL A 274 -21.68 5.89 -11.49
C VAL A 274 -21.13 5.23 -10.22
N PHE A 275 -20.86 6.02 -9.19
CA PHE A 275 -20.25 5.56 -7.96
C PHE A 275 -21.21 4.83 -7.03
N GLN A 276 -22.55 5.02 -7.15
CA GLN A 276 -23.55 4.33 -6.32
C GLN A 276 -23.34 2.81 -6.20
N ARG A 277 -22.79 2.17 -7.23
CA ARG A 277 -22.46 0.73 -7.21
C ARG A 277 -21.45 0.32 -6.13
N TYR A 278 -20.66 1.26 -5.62
CA TYR A 278 -19.62 1.07 -4.58
C TYR A 278 -20.08 1.49 -3.19
N TYR A 279 -21.36 1.81 -3.03
CA TYR A 279 -21.95 2.27 -1.78
C TYR A 279 -21.64 1.34 -0.59
N HIS A 280 -21.72 0.02 -0.79
CA HIS A 280 -21.47 -0.95 0.26
C HIS A 280 -20.02 -0.89 0.77
N ASP A 281 -19.04 -0.93 -0.14
CA ASP A 281 -17.63 -0.89 0.21
C ASP A 281 -17.25 0.43 0.86
N SER A 282 -17.75 1.55 0.32
CA SER A 282 -17.54 2.87 0.92
C SER A 282 -18.13 2.97 2.32
N SER A 283 -19.33 2.42 2.57
CA SER A 283 -19.97 2.46 3.89
C SER A 283 -19.17 1.70 4.95
N LEU A 284 -18.65 0.54 4.57
CA LEU A 284 -17.78 -0.26 5.43
C LEU A 284 -16.46 0.46 5.73
N ALA A 285 -15.86 1.11 4.74
CA ALA A 285 -14.66 1.92 4.93
C ALA A 285 -14.93 3.15 5.82
N THR A 286 -16.02 3.89 5.59
CA THR A 286 -16.44 5.04 6.41
C THR A 286 -16.53 4.68 7.89
N SER A 287 -17.15 3.55 8.19
CA SER A 287 -17.33 3.11 9.58
C SER A 287 -15.98 2.90 10.29
N GLU A 288 -15.04 2.18 9.66
CA GLU A 288 -13.72 1.93 10.24
C GLU A 288 -12.84 3.20 10.29
N VAL A 289 -12.94 4.08 9.29
CA VAL A 289 -12.23 5.37 9.28
C VAL A 289 -12.74 6.29 10.38
N LEU A 290 -14.04 6.30 10.65
CA LEU A 290 -14.62 7.09 11.73
C LEU A 290 -14.19 6.57 13.11
N LEU A 291 -14.13 5.25 13.30
CA LEU A 291 -13.56 4.64 14.51
C LEU A 291 -12.10 5.01 14.70
N LEU A 292 -11.29 4.95 13.63
CA LEU A 292 -9.89 5.41 13.66
C LEU A 292 -9.79 6.89 14.08
N LEU A 293 -10.63 7.77 13.51
CA LEU A 293 -10.65 9.18 13.89
C LEU A 293 -11.00 9.37 15.38
N SER A 294 -11.97 8.61 15.90
CA SER A 294 -12.39 8.65 17.30
C SER A 294 -11.28 8.22 18.26
N ILE A 295 -10.55 7.15 17.96
CA ILE A 295 -9.43 6.72 18.81
C ILE A 295 -8.27 7.72 18.75
N LEU A 296 -7.98 8.28 17.57
CA LEU A 296 -6.95 9.31 17.42
C LEU A 296 -7.33 10.58 18.17
N HIS A 297 -8.60 11.00 18.13
CA HIS A 297 -9.07 12.17 18.86
C HIS A 297 -8.91 12.01 20.38
N SER A 298 -9.27 10.84 20.91
CA SER A 298 -9.20 10.56 22.35
C SER A 298 -7.78 10.33 22.86
N ARG A 299 -6.90 9.73 22.03
CA ARG A 299 -5.57 9.29 22.49
C ARG A 299 -4.47 10.31 22.20
N ILE A 300 -4.63 11.11 21.16
CA ILE A 300 -3.57 11.96 20.62
C ILE A 300 -3.94 13.42 20.87
N PRO A 301 -3.24 14.10 21.79
CA PRO A 301 -3.53 15.50 22.11
C PRO A 301 -3.31 16.38 20.88
N ARG A 302 -4.07 17.46 20.79
CA ARG A 302 -3.77 18.52 19.82
C ARG A 302 -2.54 19.27 20.31
N LYS A 303 -1.68 19.69 19.39
CA LYS A 303 -0.61 20.62 19.72
C LYS A 303 -1.03 22.01 19.31
N THR A 304 -0.87 22.95 20.24
CA THR A 304 -1.02 24.38 19.95
C THR A 304 0.29 25.07 20.31
N LEU A 305 0.71 26.08 19.54
CA LEU A 305 1.96 26.85 19.73
C LEU A 305 2.06 27.47 21.14
N VAL A 306 0.92 27.56 21.82
CA VAL A 306 0.71 28.19 23.12
C VAL A 306 0.98 27.24 24.28
N GLN A 307 0.73 25.94 24.12
CA GLN A 307 0.82 25.00 25.22
C GLN A 307 2.27 24.55 25.42
N LYS A 308 2.85 24.89 26.58
CA LYS A 308 4.06 24.22 27.09
C LYS A 308 3.70 22.74 27.27
N SER A 309 4.12 21.91 26.31
CA SER A 309 3.81 20.49 26.36
C SER A 309 4.44 19.92 27.63
N PRO A 310 3.71 19.10 28.42
CA PRO A 310 4.35 18.31 29.47
C PRO A 310 5.47 17.46 28.85
N ILE A 311 6.51 17.13 29.63
CA ILE A 311 7.58 16.24 29.18
C ILE A 311 6.96 14.86 28.94
N SER A 312 6.54 14.59 27.71
CA SER A 312 6.10 13.26 27.27
C SER A 312 7.31 12.38 27.03
N PRO A 313 7.19 11.05 27.19
CA PRO A 313 8.22 10.12 26.75
C PRO A 313 8.58 10.36 25.27
N GLU A 314 9.86 10.21 24.91
CA GLU A 314 10.34 10.36 23.53
C GLU A 314 9.58 9.46 22.56
N SER A 315 9.32 8.22 22.95
CA SER A 315 8.54 7.26 22.16
C SER A 315 7.10 7.70 21.88
N PHE A 316 6.48 8.47 22.78
CA PHE A 316 5.16 9.05 22.53
C PHE A 316 5.20 10.17 21.48
N TYR A 317 6.29 10.94 21.45
CA TYR A 317 6.52 11.94 20.42
C TYR A 317 6.72 11.27 19.05
N GLU A 318 7.53 10.22 18.98
CA GLU A 318 7.71 9.42 17.75
C GLU A 318 6.39 8.83 17.26
N LEU A 319 5.54 8.33 18.17
CA LEU A 319 4.18 7.88 17.81
C LEU A 319 3.38 9.03 17.18
N CYS A 320 3.39 10.22 17.79
CA CYS A 320 2.67 11.39 17.27
C CYS A 320 3.15 11.78 15.86
N GLU A 321 4.45 11.67 15.60
CA GLU A 321 5.02 11.89 14.26
C GLU A 321 4.59 10.80 13.28
N ALA A 322 4.66 9.52 13.68
CA ALA A 322 4.28 8.38 12.85
C ALA A 322 2.82 8.45 12.36
N ILE A 323 1.91 8.94 13.20
CA ILE A 323 0.49 9.14 12.85
C ILE A 323 0.19 10.55 12.32
N GLY A 324 1.21 11.38 12.13
CA GLY A 324 1.07 12.74 11.65
C GLY A 324 0.28 12.78 10.33
N GLY A 325 -0.74 13.62 10.27
CA GLY A 325 -1.65 13.74 9.12
C GLY A 325 -2.79 12.70 9.06
N VAL A 326 -2.77 11.63 9.86
CA VAL A 326 -3.80 10.58 9.76
C VAL A 326 -5.20 11.10 10.12
N LYS A 327 -5.32 11.99 11.12
CA LYS A 327 -6.60 12.67 11.44
C LYS A 327 -7.13 13.43 10.22
N ARG A 328 -6.26 14.17 9.52
CA ARG A 328 -6.61 14.92 8.30
C ARG A 328 -7.11 13.97 7.23
N GLU A 329 -6.41 12.87 6.98
CA GLU A 329 -6.82 11.90 5.96
C GLU A 329 -8.13 11.19 6.29
N CYS A 330 -8.42 10.93 7.58
CA CYS A 330 -9.73 10.41 7.98
C CYS A 330 -10.85 11.38 7.62
N VAL A 331 -10.67 12.67 7.96
CA VAL A 331 -11.66 13.71 7.67
C VAL A 331 -11.79 13.94 6.16
N HIS A 332 -10.69 13.93 5.41
CA HIS A 332 -10.68 13.93 3.96
C HIS A 332 -11.56 12.78 3.43
N PHE A 333 -11.21 11.53 3.75
CA PHE A 333 -11.97 10.38 3.26
C PHE A 333 -13.48 10.49 3.54
N ILE A 334 -13.87 10.91 4.74
CA ILE A 334 -15.29 11.10 5.10
C ILE A 334 -15.93 12.23 4.27
N THR A 335 -15.19 13.31 4.00
CA THR A 335 -15.62 14.41 3.12
C THR A 335 -15.92 13.86 1.71
N PHE A 336 -14.99 13.09 1.16
CA PHE A 336 -15.12 12.45 -0.15
C PHE A 336 -16.31 11.49 -0.20
N ALA A 337 -16.43 10.61 0.79
CA ALA A 337 -17.54 9.66 0.88
C ALA A 337 -18.89 10.36 1.07
N SER A 338 -18.94 11.51 1.77
CA SER A 338 -20.17 12.29 1.97
C SER A 338 -20.61 13.01 0.70
N HIS A 339 -19.65 13.44 -0.12
CA HIS A 339 -19.93 14.03 -1.42
C HIS A 339 -20.54 13.02 -2.40
N LEU A 340 -20.02 11.78 -2.40
CA LEU A 340 -20.44 10.74 -3.36
C LEU A 340 -21.62 9.89 -2.88
N TYR A 341 -21.77 9.70 -1.58
CA TYR A 341 -22.75 8.77 -1.01
C TYR A 341 -23.54 9.45 0.10
N PRO A 342 -24.81 9.83 -0.16
CA PRO A 342 -25.65 10.48 0.84
C PRO A 342 -25.75 9.71 2.16
N ALA A 343 -25.79 8.37 2.12
CA ALA A 343 -25.88 7.58 3.35
C ALA A 343 -24.60 7.60 4.22
N THR A 344 -23.46 8.08 3.72
CA THR A 344 -22.30 8.40 4.56
C THR A 344 -22.69 9.39 5.65
N GLN A 345 -23.54 10.37 5.33
CA GLN A 345 -24.01 11.39 6.26
C GLN A 345 -24.76 10.76 7.45
N ASP A 346 -25.59 9.74 7.17
CA ASP A 346 -26.33 9.02 8.20
C ASP A 346 -25.44 8.07 8.99
N ILE A 347 -24.47 7.40 8.35
CA ILE A 347 -23.47 6.58 9.05
C ILE A 347 -22.70 7.42 10.07
N VAL A 348 -22.25 8.62 9.68
CA VAL A 348 -21.53 9.53 10.58
C VAL A 348 -22.42 10.01 11.72
N ARG A 349 -23.70 10.32 11.47
CA ARG A 349 -24.64 10.70 12.53
C ARG A 349 -24.93 9.56 13.50
N ASN A 350 -25.15 8.35 12.99
CA ASN A 350 -25.59 7.20 13.77
C ASN A 350 -24.44 6.51 14.52
N THR A 351 -23.19 6.75 14.11
CA THR A 351 -22.02 6.30 14.87
C THR A 351 -21.90 7.16 16.13
N GLU A 352 -21.73 6.51 17.28
CA GLU A 352 -21.61 7.20 18.57
C GLU A 352 -20.51 8.26 18.54
N GLY A 353 -20.88 9.51 18.82
CA GLY A 353 -19.96 10.65 18.80
C GLY A 353 -19.44 11.03 17.41
N GLY A 354 -19.97 10.48 16.32
CA GLY A 354 -19.44 10.65 14.96
C GLY A 354 -19.45 12.09 14.44
N LEU A 355 -20.61 12.76 14.45
CA LEU A 355 -20.66 14.20 14.10
C LEU A 355 -19.83 15.06 15.06
N SER A 356 -19.85 14.76 16.35
CA SER A 356 -19.11 15.49 17.37
C SER A 356 -17.60 15.38 17.18
N VAL A 357 -17.07 14.20 16.81
CA VAL A 357 -15.63 14.03 16.60
C VAL A 357 -15.16 14.81 15.38
N ILE A 358 -15.94 14.86 14.30
CA ILE A 358 -15.63 15.68 13.11
C ILE A 358 -15.64 17.18 13.48
N LEU A 359 -16.68 17.65 14.19
CA LEU A 359 -16.74 19.03 14.68
C LEU A 359 -15.53 19.38 15.56
N SER A 360 -15.08 18.44 16.38
CA SER A 360 -13.92 18.66 17.23
C SER A 360 -12.64 18.90 16.41
N GLN A 361 -12.51 18.34 15.21
CA GLN A 361 -11.36 18.54 14.33
C GLN A 361 -11.30 19.95 13.72
N CYS A 362 -12.34 20.78 13.89
CA CYS A 362 -12.32 22.20 13.50
C CYS A 362 -11.47 23.09 14.44
N ASN A 363 -10.93 22.54 15.52
CA ASN A 363 -10.00 23.25 16.40
C ASN A 363 -8.58 23.27 15.82
N ILE A 364 -7.77 24.25 16.24
CA ILE A 364 -6.37 24.36 15.83
C ILE A 364 -5.57 23.15 16.34
N ASP A 365 -4.76 22.57 15.45
CA ASP A 365 -3.80 21.52 15.74
C ASP A 365 -2.57 21.70 14.84
N ASP A 366 -1.47 22.19 15.40
CA ASP A 366 -0.26 22.54 14.64
C ASP A 366 0.47 21.33 14.07
N PHE A 367 0.22 20.13 14.60
CA PHE A 367 0.70 18.90 13.97
C PHE A 367 -0.02 18.60 12.65
N ASN A 368 -1.19 19.21 12.41
CA ASN A 368 -2.02 18.94 11.24
C ASN A 368 -2.48 20.25 10.59
N PRO A 369 -1.58 21.00 9.91
CA PRO A 369 -1.79 22.40 9.48
C PRO A 369 -2.90 22.67 8.43
N TYR A 370 -3.74 21.69 8.11
CA TYR A 370 -4.94 21.87 7.26
C TYR A 370 -6.18 21.13 7.78
N LEU A 371 -6.08 20.48 8.95
CA LEU A 371 -7.15 19.65 9.49
C LEU A 371 -8.42 20.46 9.69
N ARG A 372 -8.29 21.71 10.14
CA ARG A 372 -9.42 22.61 10.39
C ARG A 372 -10.20 22.90 9.12
N GLU A 373 -9.52 23.30 8.06
CA GLU A 373 -10.11 23.68 6.76
C GLU A 373 -10.87 22.51 6.15
N VAL A 374 -10.26 21.32 6.19
CA VAL A 374 -10.87 20.08 5.72
C VAL A 374 -12.06 19.71 6.58
N SER A 375 -11.98 19.88 7.90
CA SER A 375 -13.10 19.57 8.81
C SER A 375 -14.30 20.49 8.55
N VAL A 376 -14.06 21.77 8.30
CA VAL A 376 -15.13 22.71 7.90
C VAL A 376 -15.79 22.28 6.59
N LEU A 377 -14.99 21.84 5.60
CA LEU A 377 -15.51 21.32 4.34
C LEU A 377 -16.31 20.01 4.55
N CYS A 378 -15.82 19.11 5.40
CA CYS A 378 -16.48 17.87 5.77
C CYS A 378 -17.86 18.14 6.36
N ILE A 379 -17.95 19.05 7.34
CA ILE A 379 -19.21 19.47 7.95
C ILE A 379 -20.17 20.02 6.90
N ARG A 380 -19.70 20.85 5.96
CA ARG A 380 -20.56 21.33 4.87
C ARG A 380 -21.20 20.17 4.10
N TYR A 381 -20.43 19.17 3.70
CA TYR A 381 -20.97 18.01 2.98
C TYR A 381 -21.84 17.11 3.85
N LEU A 382 -21.55 16.99 5.14
CA LEU A 382 -22.40 16.22 6.07
C LEU A 382 -23.75 16.89 6.32
N LEU A 383 -23.83 18.22 6.26
CA LEU A 383 -25.06 18.99 6.47
C LEU A 383 -25.84 19.25 5.17
N GLN A 384 -25.18 19.17 4.02
CA GLN A 384 -25.79 19.50 2.74
C GLN A 384 -26.99 18.57 2.45
N ASN A 385 -28.17 19.17 2.33
CA ASN A 385 -29.44 18.48 2.08
C ASN A 385 -29.79 17.39 3.11
N ASN A 386 -29.27 17.50 4.34
CA ASN A 386 -29.53 16.53 5.42
C ASN A 386 -30.14 17.23 6.65
N PRO A 387 -31.48 17.29 6.75
CA PRO A 387 -32.17 18.02 7.83
C PRO A 387 -31.88 17.43 9.22
N ASP A 388 -31.69 16.11 9.32
CA ASP A 388 -31.40 15.45 10.60
C ASP A 388 -30.01 15.84 11.12
N ASN A 389 -29.01 15.92 10.24
CA ASN A 389 -27.68 16.41 10.62
C ASN A 389 -27.70 17.91 10.94
N GLN A 390 -28.50 18.71 10.22
CA GLN A 390 -28.69 20.13 10.53
C GLN A 390 -29.34 20.32 11.91
N ALA A 391 -30.36 19.52 12.22
CA ALA A 391 -31.02 19.53 13.52
C ALA A 391 -30.05 19.13 14.65
N PHE A 392 -29.19 18.13 14.43
CA PHE A 392 -28.15 17.77 15.38
C PHE A 392 -27.25 18.95 15.72
N VAL A 393 -26.73 19.66 14.71
CA VAL A 393 -25.83 20.82 14.91
C VAL A 393 -26.58 22.00 15.52
N ALA A 394 -27.83 22.25 15.11
CA ALA A 394 -28.66 23.33 15.67
C ALA A 394 -28.98 23.15 17.17
N ASN A 395 -28.99 21.90 17.65
CA ASN A 395 -29.22 21.57 19.05
C ASN A 395 -27.94 21.63 19.91
N LEU A 396 -26.78 21.97 19.35
CA LEU A 396 -25.55 22.15 20.12
C LEU A 396 -25.61 23.44 20.93
N ASN A 397 -25.58 23.31 22.26
CA ASN A 397 -25.57 24.44 23.18
C ASN A 397 -24.13 24.86 23.53
N PRO A 398 -23.82 26.16 23.57
CA PRO A 398 -22.56 26.65 24.12
C PRO A 398 -22.42 26.25 25.60
N MET A 399 -21.38 25.48 25.93
CA MET A 399 -21.12 25.02 27.31
C MET A 399 -20.15 25.93 28.09
N GLY A 400 -19.59 26.97 27.46
CA GLY A 400 -18.64 27.92 28.07
C GLY A 400 -17.47 28.28 27.15
N ILE A 401 -16.57 29.15 27.62
CA ILE A 401 -15.31 29.47 26.91
C ILE A 401 -14.16 28.71 27.55
N SER A 402 -13.31 28.13 26.70
CA SER A 402 -12.02 27.58 27.15
C SER A 402 -11.12 28.71 27.61
N LYS A 403 -10.65 28.63 28.87
CA LYS A 403 -9.66 29.58 29.39
C LYS A 403 -8.40 29.57 28.53
N SER A 404 -7.82 30.76 28.32
CA SER A 404 -6.57 30.92 27.57
C SER A 404 -5.50 31.46 28.51
N GLU A 405 -4.48 30.65 28.76
CA GLU A 405 -3.32 31.04 29.59
C GLU A 405 -2.65 32.30 29.06
N ILE A 406 -2.56 32.47 27.73
CA ILE A 406 -2.03 33.70 27.12
C ILE A 406 -2.88 34.90 27.48
N LEU A 407 -4.20 34.80 27.36
CA LEU A 407 -5.08 35.93 27.69
C LEU A 407 -4.89 36.32 29.15
N GLU A 408 -4.80 35.32 30.03
CA GLU A 408 -4.54 35.54 31.45
C GLU A 408 -3.17 36.21 31.70
N GLU A 409 -2.11 35.78 31.01
CA GLU A 409 -0.77 36.37 31.07
C GLU A 409 -0.75 37.84 30.62
N VAL A 410 -1.53 38.19 29.58
CA VAL A 410 -1.64 39.58 29.09
C VAL A 410 -2.72 40.40 29.80
N GLY A 411 -3.33 39.88 30.86
CA GLY A 411 -4.27 40.61 31.72
C GLY A 411 -5.70 40.70 31.18
N TYR A 412 -6.12 39.77 30.33
CA TYR A 412 -7.46 39.64 29.79
C TYR A 412 -8.10 38.30 30.15
N ASP A 413 -9.42 38.23 30.07
CA ASP A 413 -10.23 37.03 30.16
C ASP A 413 -11.27 37.05 29.02
N SER A 414 -11.94 35.94 28.79
CA SER A 414 -12.92 35.75 27.72
C SER A 414 -14.30 35.43 28.29
N GLN A 415 -15.31 36.19 27.88
CA GLN A 415 -16.72 36.01 28.28
C GLN A 415 -17.64 35.84 27.08
N ILE A 416 -18.70 35.04 27.22
CA ILE A 416 -19.76 34.92 26.22
C ILE A 416 -20.81 35.98 26.58
N ASP A 417 -21.19 36.82 25.63
CA ASP A 417 -22.32 37.73 25.81
C ASP A 417 -23.67 37.02 25.64
N ASP A 418 -24.77 37.71 25.96
CA ASP A 418 -26.13 37.16 25.89
C ASP A 418 -26.53 36.68 24.48
N ASN A 419 -25.76 37.03 23.43
CA ASN A 419 -25.97 36.60 22.05
C ASN A 419 -25.05 35.45 21.63
N GLY A 420 -24.30 34.86 22.55
CA GLY A 420 -23.37 33.77 22.25
C GLY A 420 -22.03 34.22 21.65
N LYS A 421 -21.74 35.53 21.60
CA LYS A 421 -20.48 36.05 21.04
C LYS A 421 -19.40 36.13 22.11
N VAL A 422 -18.18 35.73 21.73
CA VAL A 422 -16.99 35.83 22.59
C VAL A 422 -16.52 37.29 22.64
N LYS A 423 -16.33 37.82 23.86
CA LYS A 423 -15.72 39.12 24.14
C LYS A 423 -14.49 38.96 25.02
N LEU A 424 -13.48 39.79 24.76
CA LEU A 424 -12.33 39.96 25.64
C LEU A 424 -12.67 41.00 26.70
N VAL A 425 -12.44 40.66 27.97
CA VAL A 425 -12.64 41.56 29.11
C VAL A 425 -11.32 41.70 29.88
N PRO A 426 -10.97 42.88 30.40
CA PRO A 426 -9.80 43.02 31.27
C PRO A 426 -9.97 42.16 32.53
N LYS A 427 -8.89 41.51 32.97
CA LYS A 427 -8.86 40.77 34.23
C LYS A 427 -8.88 41.78 35.38
N ASN A 428 -9.99 41.88 36.11
CA ASN A 428 -10.08 42.74 37.29
C ASN A 428 -8.98 42.33 38.29
N ARG A 429 -8.01 43.20 38.54
CA ARG A 429 -7.05 43.00 39.64
C ARG A 429 -7.82 43.10 40.96
N PRO A 430 -7.76 42.10 41.86
CA PRO A 430 -8.23 42.31 43.22
C PRO A 430 -7.43 43.49 43.83
N GLN A 431 -8.16 44.41 44.47
CA GLN A 431 -7.60 45.57 45.19
C GLN A 431 -6.75 45.15 46.38
#